data_AF-A0ABD1W9G7-F1
#
_entry.id   AF-A0ABD1W9G7-F1
#
_cell.length_a   1.000
_cell.length_b   1.000
_cell.length_c   1.000
_cell.angle_alpha   90.00
_cell.angle_beta   90.00
_cell.angle_gamma   90.00
#
_symmetry.space_group_name_H-M   'P 1'
#
loop_
_entity.id
_entity.type
_entity.pdbx_description
1 polymer ?
#
loop_
_entity_poly.entity_id
_entity_poly.type
_entity_poly.pdbx_seq_one_letter_code
_entity_poly.pdbx_strand_id
1 'polypeptide(L)'
;MYVTRPLSHYLKDPESLAIPPEEPNSGYLIIQDEESETYSCFGLCKNRTLMNLPFPQNKELTVRYVTSSGEHTHVSLNPVYLIPVLNQPVSSNRYYAINRHGKHKGEAFTCSREEDMSTCCFCRCVKDLKPRQLDPSNIYQQIEICPYETLCTSRGYFFAKSVEPDGFPPYFFRRKGWSMYSNTPKHFKLDEALEVFVEGNKALWNENNVVDGVMWFKSFHNGAETRIGLRMEIVQRMIWEQKRVGWQGSGENQKAKINRVEEFRENWGWKEFGCYALVENFVLKRMDGSLVMTYSFLHTHQLKCKWE
;
A
#
# COMPACT_ATOMS: atom_id res chain seq x y z
N MET A 1 -13.72 4.40 -2.57
CA MET A 1 -13.18 5.15 -1.42
C MET A 1 -12.97 4.18 -0.25
N TYR A 2 -11.92 4.34 0.56
CA TYR A 2 -11.77 3.48 1.73
C TYR A 2 -12.17 4.20 3.01
N VAL A 3 -12.88 3.50 3.89
CA VAL A 3 -13.21 3.94 5.24
C VAL A 3 -12.36 3.16 6.24
N THR A 4 -11.69 3.85 7.16
CA THR A 4 -10.84 3.20 8.17
C THR A 4 -11.67 2.68 9.34
N ARG A 5 -11.33 1.50 9.85
CA ARG A 5 -11.94 0.87 11.02
C ARG A 5 -10.84 0.27 11.92
N PRO A 6 -10.91 0.47 13.24
CA PRO A 6 -9.92 -0.10 14.16
C PRO A 6 -10.08 -1.62 14.26
N LEU A 7 -8.97 -2.34 14.42
CA LEU A 7 -8.96 -3.79 14.54
C LEU A 7 -9.63 -4.23 15.85
N SER A 8 -9.44 -3.47 16.94
CA SER A 8 -10.07 -3.74 18.23
C SER A 8 -11.60 -3.79 18.16
N HIS A 9 -12.21 -2.99 17.28
CA HIS A 9 -13.65 -3.02 17.05
C HIS A 9 -14.11 -4.40 16.55
N TYR A 10 -13.44 -4.95 15.55
CA TYR A 10 -13.77 -6.27 15.01
C TYR A 10 -13.44 -7.43 15.95
N LEU A 11 -12.46 -7.26 16.84
CA LEU A 11 -12.17 -8.25 17.89
C LEU A 11 -13.30 -8.31 18.94
N LYS A 12 -13.95 -7.17 19.21
CA LYS A 12 -15.08 -7.07 20.16
C LYS A 12 -16.40 -7.47 19.52
N ASP A 13 -16.59 -7.16 18.25
CA ASP A 13 -17.80 -7.46 17.47
C ASP A 13 -17.42 -8.13 16.14
N PRO A 14 -17.20 -9.45 16.13
CA PRO A 14 -16.81 -10.18 14.92
C PRO A 14 -17.86 -10.16 13.81
N GLU A 15 -19.16 -10.03 14.16
CA GLU A 15 -20.26 -10.00 13.19
C GLU A 15 -20.18 -8.76 12.28
N SER A 16 -19.63 -7.66 12.79
CA SER A 16 -19.40 -6.44 12.00
C SER A 16 -18.45 -6.65 10.81
N LEU A 17 -17.61 -7.70 10.80
CA LEU A 17 -16.77 -8.06 9.65
C LEU A 17 -17.59 -8.43 8.42
N ALA A 18 -18.82 -8.93 8.59
CA ALA A 18 -19.70 -9.36 7.52
C ALA A 18 -20.51 -8.23 6.87
N ILE A 19 -20.49 -7.04 7.46
CA ILE A 19 -21.23 -5.87 6.94
C ILE A 19 -20.45 -5.28 5.76
N PRO A 20 -21.02 -5.22 4.55
CA PRO A 20 -20.35 -4.59 3.41
C PRO A 20 -20.34 -3.06 3.54
N PRO A 21 -19.47 -2.37 2.79
CA PRO A 21 -19.51 -0.92 2.68
C PRO A 21 -20.82 -0.42 2.04
N GLU A 22 -21.38 0.68 2.55
CA GLU A 22 -22.66 1.24 2.05
C GLU A 22 -22.53 1.91 0.68
N GLU A 23 -21.39 2.55 0.42
CA GLU A 23 -21.17 3.29 -0.83
C GLU A 23 -20.62 2.40 -1.96
N PRO A 24 -21.01 2.65 -3.22
CA PRO A 24 -20.43 1.95 -4.35
C PRO A 24 -18.93 2.28 -4.51
N ASN A 25 -18.17 1.29 -4.96
CA ASN A 25 -16.71 1.34 -5.10
C ASN A 25 -16.00 1.73 -3.80
N SER A 26 -16.56 1.35 -2.65
CA SER A 26 -15.96 1.61 -1.35
C SER A 26 -15.48 0.34 -0.64
N GLY A 27 -14.66 0.48 0.40
CA GLY A 27 -14.03 -0.63 1.10
C GLY A 27 -13.60 -0.23 2.50
N TYR A 28 -13.28 -1.21 3.35
CA TYR A 28 -12.74 -0.95 4.69
C TYR A 28 -11.22 -1.12 4.72
N LEU A 29 -10.52 -0.23 5.41
CA LEU A 29 -9.12 -0.42 5.81
C LEU A 29 -9.08 -0.71 7.31
N ILE A 30 -8.42 -1.80 7.67
CA ILE A 30 -8.31 -2.26 9.05
C ILE A 30 -7.03 -1.69 9.65
N ILE A 31 -7.18 -1.01 10.78
CA ILE A 31 -6.08 -0.33 11.44
C ILE A 31 -5.79 -1.03 12.75
N GLN A 32 -4.56 -1.52 12.94
CA GLN A 32 -4.15 -2.00 14.25
C GLN A 32 -3.93 -0.79 15.16
N ASP A 33 -4.92 -0.54 16.02
CA ASP A 33 -4.90 0.45 17.09
C ASP A 33 -4.26 -0.11 18.37
N GLU A 34 -3.98 0.76 19.34
CA GLU A 34 -3.25 0.41 20.58
C GLU A 34 -3.94 -0.71 21.37
N GLU A 35 -5.27 -0.74 21.41
CA GLU A 35 -6.02 -1.77 22.14
C GLU A 35 -5.88 -3.16 21.50
N SER A 36 -5.62 -3.20 20.21
CA SER A 36 -5.39 -4.44 19.45
C SER A 36 -3.91 -4.86 19.39
N GLU A 37 -3.00 -4.10 19.99
CA GLU A 37 -1.59 -4.47 20.06
C GLU A 37 -1.37 -5.58 21.09
N THR A 38 -0.66 -6.63 20.67
CA THR A 38 -0.31 -7.73 21.57
C THR A 38 1.19 -7.72 21.84
N TYR A 39 1.55 -8.14 23.05
CA TYR A 39 2.92 -8.12 23.53
C TYR A 39 3.35 -9.51 24.03
N SER A 40 4.64 -9.81 23.88
CA SER A 40 5.35 -10.90 24.53
C SER A 40 6.35 -10.35 25.54
N CYS A 41 7.08 -11.25 26.22
CA CYS A 41 8.15 -10.88 27.15
C CYS A 41 7.65 -9.89 28.23
N PHE A 42 6.53 -10.20 28.89
CA PHE A 42 5.92 -9.37 29.94
C PHE A 42 5.60 -7.92 29.52
N GLY A 43 5.20 -7.70 28.26
CA GLY A 43 4.84 -6.37 27.76
C GLY A 43 6.00 -5.62 27.10
N LEU A 44 7.21 -6.18 27.07
CA LEU A 44 8.41 -5.50 26.56
C LEU A 44 8.60 -5.61 25.05
N CYS A 45 7.99 -6.61 24.41
CA CYS A 45 8.19 -6.88 22.99
C CYS A 45 6.84 -6.96 22.28
N LYS A 46 6.59 -6.06 21.32
CA LYS A 46 5.41 -6.17 20.44
C LYS A 46 5.45 -7.48 19.66
N ASN A 47 4.36 -8.23 19.67
CA ASN A 47 4.21 -9.42 18.83
C ASN A 47 4.15 -8.99 17.38
N ARG A 48 4.99 -9.62 16.55
CA ARG A 48 5.08 -9.32 15.12
C ARG A 48 4.42 -10.37 14.26
N THR A 49 3.98 -11.49 14.82
CA THR A 49 3.30 -12.54 14.06
C THR A 49 1.81 -12.37 14.24
N LEU A 50 1.09 -12.24 13.12
CA LEU A 50 -0.36 -12.14 13.13
C LEU A 50 -0.98 -13.53 13.26
N MET A 51 -1.89 -13.65 14.23
CA MET A 51 -2.58 -14.90 14.53
C MET A 51 -3.80 -15.12 13.64
N ASN A 52 -4.55 -14.05 13.40
CA ASN A 52 -5.89 -14.12 12.84
C ASN A 52 -6.06 -13.09 11.72
N LEU A 53 -7.08 -13.32 10.90
CA LEU A 53 -7.63 -12.33 9.99
C LEU A 53 -8.61 -11.40 10.75
N PRO A 54 -8.87 -10.18 10.26
CA PRO A 54 -8.25 -9.57 9.08
C PRO A 54 -6.85 -8.98 9.36
N PHE A 55 -6.04 -8.86 8.32
CA PHE A 55 -4.72 -8.23 8.46
C PHE A 55 -4.80 -6.69 8.45
N PRO A 56 -4.00 -6.00 9.28
CA PRO A 56 -4.00 -4.55 9.33
C PRO A 56 -3.26 -3.92 8.14
N GLN A 57 -3.80 -2.83 7.60
CA GLN A 57 -3.22 -2.08 6.48
C GLN A 57 -2.24 -0.98 6.94
N ASN A 58 -2.15 -0.71 8.25
CA ASN A 58 -1.21 0.26 8.81
C ASN A 58 0.15 -0.33 9.20
N LYS A 59 0.37 -1.62 8.91
CA LYS A 59 1.60 -2.33 9.21
C LYS A 59 2.28 -2.80 7.93
N GLU A 60 3.59 -2.95 8.02
CA GLU A 60 4.37 -3.60 6.99
C GLU A 60 4.15 -5.12 7.06
N LEU A 61 3.45 -5.67 6.06
CA LEU A 61 3.13 -7.09 6.01
C LEU A 61 4.22 -7.86 5.25
N THR A 62 4.62 -9.01 5.80
CA THR A 62 5.59 -9.93 5.20
C THR A 62 5.10 -11.36 5.34
N VAL A 63 4.89 -12.03 4.20
CA VAL A 63 4.62 -13.47 4.16
C VAL A 63 5.92 -14.20 4.43
N ARG A 64 5.95 -14.99 5.51
CA ARG A 64 7.10 -15.82 5.91
C ARG A 64 6.76 -17.30 5.83
N TYR A 65 7.65 -18.06 5.22
CA TYR A 65 7.59 -19.52 5.27
C TYR A 65 8.97 -20.15 5.28
N VAL A 66 9.01 -21.43 5.65
CA VAL A 66 10.23 -22.24 5.71
C VAL A 66 10.09 -23.39 4.72
N THR A 67 11.16 -23.67 3.98
CA THR A 67 11.30 -24.85 3.14
C THR A 67 12.54 -25.61 3.57
N SER A 68 12.38 -26.91 3.82
CA SER A 68 13.48 -27.80 4.16
C SER A 68 13.70 -28.78 3.01
N SER A 69 14.94 -28.95 2.60
CA SER A 69 15.36 -29.90 1.57
C SER A 69 16.60 -30.64 2.08
N GLY A 70 16.41 -31.88 2.54
CA GLY A 70 17.44 -32.61 3.28
C GLY A 70 17.82 -31.87 4.56
N GLU A 71 19.11 -31.61 4.75
CA GLU A 71 19.65 -30.90 5.91
C GLU A 71 19.55 -29.36 5.80
N HIS A 72 19.24 -28.83 4.62
CA HIS A 72 19.18 -27.39 4.38
C HIS A 72 17.79 -26.83 4.67
N THR A 73 17.73 -25.79 5.50
CA THR A 73 16.51 -25.05 5.81
C THR A 73 16.63 -23.63 5.27
N HIS A 74 15.70 -23.22 4.40
CA HIS A 74 15.63 -21.88 3.86
C HIS A 74 14.40 -21.15 4.39
N VAL A 75 14.58 -19.89 4.81
CA VAL A 75 13.50 -19.01 5.25
C VAL A 75 13.23 -17.99 4.16
N SER A 76 12.02 -18.02 3.61
CA SER A 76 11.57 -17.07 2.60
C SER A 76 10.77 -15.94 3.24
N LEU A 77 11.06 -14.70 2.86
CA LEU A 77 10.38 -13.48 3.30
C LEU A 77 9.90 -12.72 2.07
N ASN A 78 8.59 -12.49 1.98
CA ASN A 78 7.97 -11.79 0.86
C ASN A 78 7.14 -10.61 1.39
N PRO A 79 7.71 -9.40 1.40
CA PRO A 79 6.97 -8.20 1.82
C PRO A 79 5.89 -7.84 0.79
N VAL A 80 4.68 -7.60 1.26
CA VAL A 80 3.49 -7.38 0.42
C VAL A 80 2.61 -6.28 1.01
N TYR A 81 1.87 -5.56 0.15
CA TYR A 81 0.68 -4.84 0.61
C TYR A 81 -0.55 -5.68 0.29
N LEU A 82 -1.45 -5.80 1.26
CA LEU A 82 -2.74 -6.46 1.08
C LEU A 82 -3.84 -5.41 1.20
N ILE A 83 -4.44 -5.09 0.05
CA ILE A 83 -5.49 -4.09 -0.06
C ILE A 83 -6.82 -4.82 -0.14
N PRO A 84 -7.75 -4.64 0.82
CA PRO A 84 -9.06 -5.27 0.78
C PRO A 84 -9.81 -4.93 -0.51
N VAL A 85 -10.47 -5.92 -1.12
CA VAL A 85 -11.23 -5.72 -2.36
C VAL A 85 -12.43 -4.79 -2.08
N LEU A 86 -12.72 -3.89 -3.03
CA LEU A 86 -13.85 -2.97 -2.95
C LEU A 86 -15.19 -3.71 -3.03
N ASN A 87 -16.25 -3.13 -2.46
CA ASN A 87 -17.61 -3.66 -2.44
C ASN A 87 -17.74 -5.04 -1.79
N GLN A 88 -16.77 -5.43 -0.97
CA GLN A 88 -16.77 -6.70 -0.25
C GLN A 88 -16.69 -6.44 1.26
N PRO A 89 -17.37 -7.26 2.08
CA PRO A 89 -17.18 -7.23 3.52
C PRO A 89 -15.77 -7.70 3.88
N VAL A 90 -15.29 -7.30 5.05
CA VAL A 90 -13.95 -7.66 5.53
C VAL A 90 -13.82 -9.17 5.73
N SER A 91 -14.90 -9.83 6.16
CA SER A 91 -14.98 -11.29 6.35
C SER A 91 -14.75 -12.10 5.07
N SER A 92 -14.87 -11.48 3.89
CA SER A 92 -14.54 -12.13 2.63
C SER A 92 -13.06 -12.52 2.53
N ASN A 93 -12.18 -11.86 3.31
CA ASN A 93 -10.73 -12.06 3.29
C ASN A 93 -10.13 -11.97 1.88
N ARG A 94 -10.74 -11.17 1.01
CA ARG A 94 -10.29 -10.94 -0.36
C ARG A 94 -9.40 -9.71 -0.43
N TYR A 95 -8.24 -9.86 -1.07
CA TYR A 95 -7.24 -8.82 -1.19
C TYR A 95 -6.67 -8.73 -2.60
N TYR A 96 -6.32 -7.52 -3.01
CA TYR A 96 -5.28 -7.30 -4.01
C TYR A 96 -3.93 -7.37 -3.30
N ALA A 97 -3.06 -8.27 -3.75
CA ALA A 97 -1.70 -8.37 -3.26
C ALA A 97 -0.76 -7.57 -4.15
N ILE A 98 -0.04 -6.62 -3.57
CA ILE A 98 0.89 -5.74 -4.29
C ILE A 98 2.32 -6.02 -3.84
N ASN A 99 3.22 -6.11 -4.81
CA ASN A 99 4.63 -6.27 -4.55
C ASN A 99 5.25 -4.98 -3.97
N ARG A 100 6.02 -5.13 -2.90
CA ARG A 100 6.58 -4.01 -2.14
C ARG A 100 8.00 -3.61 -2.57
N HIS A 101 8.75 -4.51 -3.18
CA HIS A 101 10.17 -4.31 -3.47
C HIS A 101 10.59 -4.81 -4.85
N GLY A 102 11.82 -4.48 -5.23
CA GLY A 102 12.43 -4.91 -6.47
C GLY A 102 11.86 -4.20 -7.70
N LYS A 103 12.14 -4.78 -8.87
CA LYS A 103 11.78 -4.22 -10.18
C LYS A 103 10.27 -4.05 -10.39
N HIS A 104 9.49 -4.92 -9.76
CA HIS A 104 8.04 -5.01 -9.89
C HIS A 104 7.30 -4.32 -8.73
N LYS A 105 7.93 -3.36 -8.07
CA LYS A 105 7.35 -2.65 -6.92
C LYS A 105 6.11 -1.86 -7.35
N GLY A 106 5.03 -1.96 -6.59
CA GLY A 106 3.76 -1.29 -6.86
C GLY A 106 2.84 -2.05 -7.83
N GLU A 107 3.32 -3.13 -8.43
CA GLU A 107 2.55 -4.00 -9.30
C GLU A 107 1.79 -5.07 -8.49
N ALA A 108 0.61 -5.43 -8.97
CA ALA A 108 -0.25 -6.45 -8.40
C ALA A 108 0.20 -7.85 -8.82
N PHE A 109 0.21 -8.78 -7.88
CA PHE A 109 0.31 -10.20 -8.17
C PHE A 109 -0.94 -10.65 -8.91
N THR A 110 -0.79 -11.60 -9.84
CA THR A 110 -1.91 -12.20 -10.55
C THR A 110 -1.83 -13.71 -10.51
N CYS A 111 -2.97 -14.34 -10.35
CA CYS A 111 -3.08 -15.79 -10.45
C CYS A 111 -2.80 -16.23 -11.89
N SER A 112 -1.98 -17.27 -12.05
CA SER A 112 -1.82 -17.96 -13.34
C SER A 112 -3.05 -18.82 -13.60
N ARG A 113 -3.38 -19.07 -14.87
CA ARG A 113 -4.41 -20.03 -15.28
C ARG A 113 -3.77 -21.32 -15.79
N GLU A 114 -4.59 -22.32 -16.06
CA GLU A 114 -4.11 -23.58 -16.65
C GLU A 114 -3.38 -23.37 -17.99
N GLU A 115 -3.84 -22.43 -18.80
CA GLU A 115 -3.19 -22.06 -20.07
C GLU A 115 -1.81 -21.40 -19.90
N ASP A 116 -1.51 -20.85 -18.73
CA ASP A 116 -0.21 -20.25 -18.41
C ASP A 116 0.80 -21.31 -17.88
N MET A 117 0.35 -22.56 -17.65
CA MET A 117 1.18 -23.62 -17.09
C MET A 117 2.15 -24.21 -18.11
N SER A 118 3.34 -24.59 -17.64
CA SER A 118 4.32 -25.32 -18.44
C SER A 118 4.34 -26.80 -18.05
N THR A 119 4.47 -27.67 -19.04
CA THR A 119 4.75 -29.09 -18.81
C THR A 119 6.22 -29.27 -18.41
N CYS A 120 6.50 -29.83 -17.24
CA CYS A 120 7.86 -30.17 -16.82
C CYS A 120 7.87 -31.59 -16.23
N CYS A 121 8.73 -32.47 -16.75
CA CYS A 121 8.99 -33.82 -16.23
C CYS A 121 7.72 -34.66 -15.93
N PHE A 122 6.79 -34.74 -16.88
CA PHE A 122 5.50 -35.46 -16.77
C PHE A 122 4.52 -34.89 -15.71
N CYS A 123 4.80 -33.71 -15.15
CA CYS A 123 3.94 -33.00 -14.21
C CYS A 123 3.51 -31.64 -14.78
N ARG A 124 2.27 -31.20 -14.48
CA ARG A 124 1.84 -29.82 -14.71
C ARG A 124 2.49 -28.92 -13.67
N CYS A 125 3.41 -28.05 -14.09
CA CYS A 125 4.06 -27.09 -13.21
C CYS A 125 3.42 -25.72 -13.37
N VAL A 126 2.81 -25.24 -12.28
CA VAL A 126 2.27 -23.89 -12.20
C VAL A 126 3.43 -22.89 -12.28
N LYS A 127 3.43 -22.08 -13.33
CA LYS A 127 4.42 -21.01 -13.53
C LYS A 127 3.84 -19.70 -13.03
N ASP A 128 4.47 -19.13 -12.02
CA ASP A 128 4.04 -17.85 -11.46
C ASP A 128 4.17 -16.73 -12.49
N LEU A 129 3.09 -15.97 -12.67
CA LEU A 129 3.13 -14.76 -13.48
C LEU A 129 3.94 -13.68 -12.76
N LYS A 130 4.66 -12.87 -13.54
CA LYS A 130 5.27 -11.65 -13.01
C LYS A 130 4.16 -10.69 -12.58
N PRO A 131 4.35 -9.91 -11.49
CA PRO A 131 3.41 -8.85 -11.15
C PRO A 131 3.21 -7.89 -12.34
N ARG A 132 2.02 -7.30 -12.40
CA ARG A 132 1.62 -6.35 -13.45
C ARG A 132 0.77 -5.24 -12.86
N GLN A 133 0.45 -4.23 -13.67
CA GLN A 133 -0.38 -3.11 -13.21
C GLN A 133 -1.68 -3.59 -12.55
N LEU A 134 -2.04 -2.96 -11.42
CA LEU A 134 -3.28 -3.24 -10.71
C LEU A 134 -4.47 -2.88 -11.60
N ASP A 135 -5.33 -3.86 -11.83
CA ASP A 135 -6.61 -3.74 -12.51
C ASP A 135 -7.70 -4.26 -11.56
N PRO A 136 -8.46 -3.36 -10.91
CA PRO A 136 -9.53 -3.76 -9.99
C PRO A 136 -10.64 -4.60 -10.62
N SER A 137 -10.79 -4.56 -11.95
CA SER A 137 -11.76 -5.39 -12.67
C SER A 137 -11.24 -6.81 -12.94
N ASN A 138 -9.93 -7.02 -12.83
CA ASN A 138 -9.31 -8.31 -13.06
C ASN A 138 -9.45 -9.22 -11.83
N ILE A 139 -10.39 -10.15 -11.91
CA ILE A 139 -10.67 -11.10 -10.83
C ILE A 139 -9.48 -12.00 -10.47
N TYR A 140 -8.55 -12.26 -11.40
CA TYR A 140 -7.34 -13.06 -11.13
C TYR A 140 -6.30 -12.30 -10.30
N GLN A 141 -6.44 -10.98 -10.13
CA GLN A 141 -5.62 -10.21 -9.18
C GLN A 141 -6.18 -10.22 -7.76
N GLN A 142 -7.37 -10.78 -7.57
CA GLN A 142 -7.97 -10.96 -6.26
C GLN A 142 -7.61 -12.34 -5.72
N ILE A 143 -7.10 -12.36 -4.49
CA ILE A 143 -6.85 -13.60 -3.75
C ILE A 143 -7.69 -13.62 -2.48
N GLU A 144 -8.17 -14.79 -2.11
CA GLU A 144 -8.78 -15.02 -0.81
C GLU A 144 -7.76 -15.69 0.10
N ILE A 145 -7.53 -15.11 1.29
CA ILE A 145 -6.64 -15.67 2.29
C ILE A 145 -7.46 -16.48 3.29
N CYS A 146 -7.04 -17.72 3.51
CA CYS A 146 -7.72 -18.65 4.41
C CYS A 146 -6.79 -19.07 5.56
N PRO A 147 -7.31 -19.23 6.79
CA PRO A 147 -6.59 -19.89 7.87
C PRO A 147 -6.18 -21.32 7.49
N TYR A 148 -5.03 -21.75 8.00
CA TYR A 148 -4.52 -23.11 7.87
C TYR A 148 -4.34 -23.71 9.26
N GLU A 149 -5.27 -24.56 9.67
CA GLU A 149 -5.22 -25.19 10.98
C GLU A 149 -4.07 -26.19 11.07
N THR A 150 -3.28 -26.06 12.13
CA THR A 150 -2.18 -26.97 12.48
C THR A 150 -2.26 -27.27 13.97
N LEU A 151 -1.81 -28.45 14.40
CA LEU A 151 -1.90 -28.86 15.80
C LEU A 151 -0.98 -27.99 16.68
N CYS A 152 -1.53 -27.43 17.76
CA CYS A 152 -0.82 -26.73 18.83
C CYS A 152 0.16 -25.62 18.37
N THR A 153 -0.35 -24.50 17.85
CA THR A 153 0.51 -23.41 17.36
C THR A 153 0.39 -22.11 18.12
N SER A 154 1.53 -21.53 18.46
CA SER A 154 1.69 -20.17 19.00
C SER A 154 1.75 -19.09 17.90
N ARG A 155 1.30 -19.41 16.68
CA ARG A 155 1.33 -18.55 15.48
C ARG A 155 0.16 -18.86 14.56
N GLY A 156 -0.31 -17.84 13.83
CA GLY A 156 -1.28 -17.98 12.74
C GLY A 156 -0.62 -18.52 11.48
N TYR A 157 -1.26 -19.51 10.88
CA TYR A 157 -0.86 -20.09 9.60
C TYR A 157 -1.98 -19.92 8.58
N PHE A 158 -1.59 -19.72 7.32
CA PHE A 158 -2.51 -19.37 6.26
C PHE A 158 -2.09 -19.99 4.93
N PHE A 159 -3.01 -19.92 3.98
CA PHE A 159 -2.78 -20.11 2.56
C PHE A 159 -3.68 -19.15 1.79
N ALA A 160 -3.42 -18.96 0.50
CA ALA A 160 -4.31 -18.21 -0.37
C ALA A 160 -4.82 -19.07 -1.52
N LYS A 161 -6.05 -18.79 -1.93
CA LYS A 161 -6.67 -19.33 -3.15
C LYS A 161 -7.04 -18.17 -4.08
N SER A 162 -7.17 -18.46 -5.37
CA SER A 162 -7.76 -17.49 -6.29
C SER A 162 -9.25 -17.39 -6.01
N VAL A 163 -9.84 -16.24 -6.36
CA VAL A 163 -11.30 -16.09 -6.37
C VAL A 163 -11.92 -16.98 -7.45
N GLU A 164 -11.25 -17.12 -8.60
CA GLU A 164 -11.67 -18.03 -9.67
C GLU A 164 -11.12 -19.44 -9.45
N PRO A 165 -11.92 -20.50 -9.64
CA PRO A 165 -11.48 -21.89 -9.39
C PRO A 165 -10.28 -22.36 -10.24
N ASP A 166 -10.11 -21.80 -11.44
CA ASP A 166 -9.03 -22.13 -12.37
C ASP A 166 -7.76 -21.26 -12.15
N GLY A 167 -7.81 -20.34 -11.18
CA GLY A 167 -6.71 -19.46 -10.84
C GLY A 167 -5.77 -20.04 -9.80
N PHE A 168 -4.47 -19.90 -10.04
CA PHE A 168 -3.41 -20.32 -9.12
C PHE A 168 -2.60 -19.10 -8.66
N PRO A 169 -2.72 -18.69 -7.38
CA PRO A 169 -1.89 -17.61 -6.83
C PRO A 169 -0.39 -17.92 -6.93
N PRO A 170 0.49 -16.90 -6.86
CA PRO A 170 1.93 -17.10 -6.78
C PRO A 170 2.31 -18.11 -5.70
N TYR A 171 3.42 -18.84 -5.89
CA TYR A 171 3.80 -19.99 -5.08
C TYR A 171 3.79 -19.69 -3.58
N PHE A 172 4.38 -18.55 -3.19
CA PHE A 172 4.48 -18.15 -1.80
C PHE A 172 3.13 -17.89 -1.12
N PHE A 173 2.08 -17.59 -1.90
CA PHE A 173 0.70 -17.43 -1.43
C PHE A 173 -0.09 -18.75 -1.47
N ARG A 174 -0.02 -19.53 -2.56
CA ARG A 174 -0.80 -20.77 -2.69
C ARG A 174 -0.32 -21.90 -1.79
N ARG A 175 0.97 -21.92 -1.43
CA ARG A 175 1.53 -22.93 -0.52
C ARG A 175 0.84 -22.84 0.84
N LYS A 176 0.61 -23.99 1.48
CA LYS A 176 -0.01 -24.04 2.80
C LYS A 176 0.98 -23.75 3.92
N GLY A 177 0.49 -23.20 5.02
CA GLY A 177 1.25 -23.00 6.24
C GLY A 177 2.33 -21.91 6.14
N TRP A 178 2.07 -20.81 5.43
CA TRP A 178 2.85 -19.59 5.65
C TRP A 178 2.28 -18.79 6.82
N SER A 179 3.13 -17.96 7.43
CA SER A 179 2.78 -17.09 8.56
C SER A 179 2.89 -15.62 8.13
N MET A 180 2.04 -14.75 8.68
CA MET A 180 2.09 -13.32 8.37
C MET A 180 2.84 -12.57 9.47
N TYR A 181 3.85 -11.80 9.07
CA TYR A 181 4.57 -10.91 9.96
C TYR A 181 4.14 -9.46 9.71
N SER A 182 3.90 -8.72 10.77
CA SER A 182 3.63 -7.30 10.78
C SER A 182 4.76 -6.56 11.50
N ASN A 183 5.31 -5.53 10.87
CA ASN A 183 6.18 -4.58 11.56
C ASN A 183 5.51 -3.20 11.58
N THR A 184 5.66 -2.49 12.70
CA THR A 184 5.39 -1.05 12.71
C THR A 184 6.53 -0.36 11.96
N PRO A 185 6.24 0.32 10.87
CA PRO A 185 7.22 1.10 10.15
C PRO A 185 7.74 2.24 11.03
N LYS A 186 9.06 2.43 11.08
CA LYS A 186 9.72 3.38 11.99
C LYS A 186 10.02 4.73 11.36
N HIS A 187 10.10 4.79 10.03
CA HIS A 187 10.44 6.00 9.27
C HIS A 187 9.58 6.06 8.03
N PHE A 188 8.73 7.08 7.95
CA PHE A 188 8.00 7.43 6.75
C PHE A 188 8.36 8.83 6.32
N LYS A 189 9.09 8.88 5.22
CA LYS A 189 9.31 10.10 4.49
C LYS A 189 8.19 10.23 3.47
N LEU A 190 7.27 11.18 3.70
CA LEU A 190 6.60 11.79 2.55
C LEU A 190 7.68 12.58 1.83
N ASP A 191 7.70 12.45 0.51
CA ASP A 191 8.59 13.29 -0.27
C ASP A 191 8.21 14.77 -0.10
N GLU A 192 9.13 15.67 -0.47
CA GLU A 192 8.90 17.11 -0.34
C GLU A 192 7.70 17.47 -1.24
N ALA A 193 6.59 17.88 -0.61
CA ALA A 193 5.43 18.36 -1.34
C ALA A 193 5.83 19.58 -2.14
N LEU A 194 5.30 19.71 -3.36
CA LEU A 194 5.41 20.98 -4.09
C LEU A 194 4.72 22.07 -3.26
N GLU A 195 3.46 21.82 -2.92
CA GLU A 195 2.65 22.68 -2.07
C GLU A 195 1.61 21.84 -1.30
N VAL A 196 1.29 22.29 -0.09
CA VAL A 196 0.17 21.74 0.70
C VAL A 196 -0.73 22.88 1.09
N PHE A 197 -2.03 22.71 0.89
CA PHE A 197 -3.06 23.66 1.28
C PHE A 197 -4.05 23.01 2.25
N VAL A 198 -4.44 23.77 3.26
CA VAL A 198 -5.47 23.44 4.24
C VAL A 198 -6.48 24.58 4.21
N GLU A 199 -7.73 24.25 3.86
CA GLU A 199 -8.82 25.24 3.70
C GLU A 199 -8.41 26.45 2.83
N GLY A 200 -7.73 26.19 1.70
CA GLY A 200 -7.28 27.21 0.76
C GLY A 200 -6.02 27.97 1.17
N ASN A 201 -5.47 27.73 2.36
CA ASN A 201 -4.30 28.43 2.88
C ASN A 201 -3.08 27.50 2.92
N LYS A 202 -1.90 28.05 2.58
CA LYS A 202 -0.65 27.28 2.55
C LYS A 202 -0.36 26.70 3.93
N ALA A 203 -0.15 25.38 3.98
CA ALA A 203 0.09 24.64 5.20
C ALA A 203 1.55 24.24 5.34
N LEU A 204 2.03 24.26 6.59
CA LEU A 204 3.33 23.79 7.01
C LEU A 204 3.20 22.37 7.60
N TRP A 205 4.14 21.51 7.27
CA TRP A 205 4.26 20.16 7.82
C TRP A 205 5.72 19.71 7.81
N ASN A 206 6.07 18.79 8.70
CA ASN A 206 7.35 18.08 8.70
C ASN A 206 7.20 16.70 9.34
N GLU A 207 8.25 15.87 9.29
CA GLU A 207 8.24 14.51 9.83
C GLU A 207 8.08 14.45 11.36
N ASN A 208 8.52 15.50 12.06
CA ASN A 208 8.40 15.62 13.52
C ASN A 208 6.97 15.97 13.97
N ASN A 209 6.06 16.28 13.04
CA ASN A 209 4.66 16.56 13.33
C ASN A 209 3.80 15.29 13.47
N VAL A 210 4.41 14.11 13.57
CA VAL A 210 3.68 12.87 13.83
C VAL A 210 3.54 12.67 15.33
N VAL A 211 2.31 12.77 15.84
CA VAL A 211 1.97 12.53 17.24
C VAL A 211 0.84 11.51 17.27
N ASP A 212 1.02 10.43 18.03
CA ASP A 212 0.03 9.35 18.17
C ASP A 212 -0.48 8.79 16.82
N GLY A 213 0.46 8.53 15.90
CA GLY A 213 0.13 7.99 14.58
C GLY A 213 -0.69 8.94 13.69
N VAL A 214 -0.77 10.23 14.03
CA VAL A 214 -1.40 11.28 13.22
C VAL A 214 -0.33 12.25 12.74
N MET A 215 -0.21 12.43 11.43
CA MET A 215 0.59 13.49 10.82
C MET A 215 -0.21 14.79 10.78
N TRP A 216 0.32 15.83 11.42
CA TRP A 216 -0.35 17.13 11.51
C TRP A 216 0.14 18.14 10.45
N PHE A 217 -0.83 18.72 9.74
CA PHE A 217 -0.66 19.82 8.80
C PHE A 217 -1.24 21.08 9.43
N LYS A 218 -0.44 22.14 9.51
CA LYS A 218 -0.80 23.40 10.20
C LYS A 218 -0.87 24.53 9.20
N SER A 219 -1.94 25.29 9.21
CA SER A 219 -2.12 26.47 8.38
C SER A 219 -2.44 27.68 9.25
N PHE A 220 -1.93 28.84 8.86
CA PHE A 220 -2.13 30.09 9.60
C PHE A 220 -2.74 31.13 8.66
N HIS A 221 -3.91 31.64 9.02
CA HIS A 221 -4.61 32.68 8.27
C HIS A 221 -5.22 33.68 9.25
N ASN A 222 -4.96 34.98 9.05
CA ASN A 222 -5.48 36.08 9.88
C ASN A 222 -5.31 35.88 11.40
N GLY A 223 -4.19 35.28 11.83
CA GLY A 223 -3.91 35.01 13.24
C GLY A 223 -4.59 33.78 13.84
N ALA A 224 -5.43 33.07 13.07
CA ALA A 224 -6.03 31.80 13.45
C ALA A 224 -5.20 30.61 12.93
N GLU A 225 -4.96 29.63 13.79
CA GLU A 225 -4.32 28.36 13.41
C GLU A 225 -5.38 27.30 13.08
N THR A 226 -5.27 26.70 11.90
CA THR A 226 -6.06 25.54 11.49
C THR A 226 -5.15 24.32 11.43
N ARG A 227 -5.59 23.20 12.02
CA ARG A 227 -4.84 21.93 12.02
C ARG A 227 -5.67 20.84 11.38
N ILE A 228 -5.06 20.11 10.45
CA ILE A 228 -5.62 18.88 9.90
C ILE A 228 -4.69 17.74 10.24
N GLY A 229 -5.24 16.70 10.87
CA GLY A 229 -4.53 15.47 11.15
C GLY A 229 -4.88 14.43 10.10
N LEU A 230 -3.87 13.88 9.43
CA LEU A 230 -4.02 12.65 8.65
C LEU A 230 -3.47 11.49 9.47
N ARG A 231 -4.34 10.51 9.72
CA ARG A 231 -3.94 9.19 10.19
C ARG A 231 -2.85 8.62 9.27
N MET A 232 -1.77 8.10 9.85
CA MET A 232 -0.57 7.68 9.11
C MET A 232 -0.85 6.63 8.02
N GLU A 233 -2.00 5.98 8.05
CA GLU A 233 -2.49 5.03 7.07
C GLU A 233 -2.84 5.67 5.74
N ILE A 234 -3.50 6.83 5.80
CA ILE A 234 -3.81 7.65 4.63
C ILE A 234 -2.50 8.15 4.04
N VAL A 235 -1.61 8.61 4.91
CA VAL A 235 -0.27 9.13 4.60
C VAL A 235 0.59 8.04 3.93
N GLN A 236 0.59 6.82 4.47
CA GLN A 236 1.25 5.64 3.89
C GLN A 236 0.68 5.30 2.52
N ARG A 237 -0.65 5.37 2.37
CA ARG A 237 -1.29 5.14 1.08
C ARG A 237 -0.90 6.21 0.06
N MET A 238 -0.86 7.48 0.44
CA MET A 238 -0.37 8.58 -0.40
C MET A 238 1.07 8.33 -0.84
N ILE A 239 1.97 7.97 0.08
CA ILE A 239 3.36 7.60 -0.24
C ILE A 239 3.41 6.42 -1.23
N TRP A 240 2.54 5.43 -1.09
CA TRP A 240 2.48 4.30 -2.02
C TRP A 240 2.06 4.75 -3.42
N GLU A 241 1.02 5.57 -3.53
CA GLU A 241 0.57 6.11 -4.82
C GLU A 241 1.66 6.98 -5.48
N GLN A 242 2.42 7.78 -4.71
CA GLN A 242 3.59 8.52 -5.23
C GLN A 242 4.67 7.56 -5.78
N LYS A 243 5.03 6.54 -5.00
CA LYS A 243 6.05 5.55 -5.38
C LYS A 243 5.62 4.70 -6.58
N ARG A 244 4.32 4.50 -6.80
CA ARG A 244 3.76 3.74 -7.93
C ARG A 244 4.09 4.38 -9.28
N VAL A 245 4.15 5.70 -9.35
CA VAL A 245 4.31 6.45 -10.62
C VAL A 245 5.80 6.70 -10.95
N GLY A 246 6.71 5.98 -10.29
CA GLY A 246 8.13 5.93 -10.64
C GLY A 246 9.03 6.85 -9.82
N TRP A 247 8.53 7.48 -8.75
CA TRP A 247 9.40 8.29 -7.88
C TRP A 247 10.22 7.39 -6.94
N GLN A 248 11.54 7.42 -7.11
CA GLN A 248 12.52 6.88 -6.18
C GLN A 248 12.99 8.04 -5.28
N GLY A 249 12.46 8.11 -4.05
CA GLY A 249 12.72 9.22 -3.13
C GLY A 249 14.21 9.55 -3.00
N SER A 250 14.54 10.84 -3.00
CA SER A 250 15.91 11.30 -2.71
C SER A 250 16.17 11.12 -1.21
N GLY A 251 17.38 10.66 -0.87
CA GLY A 251 17.86 10.56 0.51
C GLY A 251 17.65 11.86 1.29
N GLU A 252 17.67 11.77 2.62
CA GLU A 252 17.67 12.93 3.53
C GLU A 252 18.59 14.04 2.98
N ASN A 253 18.02 15.22 2.72
CA ASN A 253 18.69 16.47 2.31
C ASN A 253 18.98 16.73 0.81
N GLN A 254 18.38 16.02 -0.15
CA GLN A 254 18.43 16.48 -1.55
C GLN A 254 17.08 17.02 -2.03
N LYS A 255 16.97 18.35 -2.10
CA LYS A 255 16.06 18.99 -3.07
C LYS A 255 16.42 18.45 -4.44
N ALA A 256 15.47 17.84 -5.14
CA ALA A 256 15.72 17.29 -6.46
C ALA A 256 16.15 18.42 -7.41
N LYS A 257 17.44 18.52 -7.70
CA LYS A 257 17.98 19.48 -8.66
C LYS A 257 17.93 18.84 -10.04
N ILE A 258 17.00 19.30 -10.87
CA ILE A 258 16.90 18.86 -12.25
C ILE A 258 17.75 19.80 -13.10
N ASN A 259 18.81 19.28 -13.71
CA ASN A 259 19.55 19.97 -14.74
C ASN A 259 19.17 19.34 -16.09
N ARG A 260 18.49 20.08 -16.96
CA ARG A 260 18.15 19.65 -18.32
C ARG A 260 18.60 20.72 -19.30
N VAL A 261 19.29 20.32 -20.36
CA VAL A 261 19.79 21.19 -21.42
C VAL A 261 18.97 20.89 -22.67
N GLU A 262 18.32 21.92 -23.23
CA GLU A 262 17.60 21.84 -24.50
C GLU A 262 18.30 22.80 -25.47
N GLU A 263 18.76 22.27 -26.61
CA GLU A 263 19.47 23.05 -27.63
C GLU A 263 18.49 23.50 -28.73
N PHE A 264 18.45 24.81 -28.97
CA PHE A 264 17.70 25.39 -30.08
C PHE A 264 18.51 25.25 -31.37
N ARG A 265 17.98 24.56 -32.39
CA ARG A 265 18.70 24.23 -33.64
C ARG A 265 18.12 24.85 -34.91
N GLU A 266 17.21 25.82 -34.78
CA GLU A 266 16.57 26.48 -35.93
C GLU A 266 17.15 27.87 -36.19
N ASN A 267 17.26 28.23 -37.48
CA ASN A 267 18.07 29.36 -37.93
C ASN A 267 17.34 30.71 -38.02
N TRP A 268 16.01 30.78 -37.88
CA TRP A 268 15.27 32.02 -38.13
C TRP A 268 14.02 32.18 -37.25
N GLY A 269 13.91 33.32 -36.55
CA GLY A 269 12.74 33.74 -35.77
C GLY A 269 12.85 33.49 -34.25
N TRP A 270 12.19 34.34 -33.46
CA TRP A 270 12.01 34.12 -32.02
C TRP A 270 10.91 33.08 -31.80
N LYS A 271 11.16 32.11 -30.91
CA LYS A 271 10.19 31.11 -30.45
C LYS A 271 10.10 31.14 -28.94
N GLU A 272 8.91 30.85 -28.40
CA GLU A 272 8.69 30.77 -26.96
C GLU A 272 9.14 29.38 -26.47
N PHE A 273 9.93 29.35 -25.39
CA PHE A 273 10.32 28.09 -24.76
C PHE A 273 9.39 27.76 -23.59
N GLY A 274 8.67 26.65 -23.69
CA GLY A 274 7.82 26.13 -22.62
C GLY A 274 8.39 24.85 -22.00
N CYS A 275 8.53 24.83 -20.68
CA CYS A 275 8.88 23.64 -19.91
C CYS A 275 7.75 23.31 -18.91
N TYR A 276 7.20 22.11 -19.03
CA TYR A 276 6.07 21.64 -18.25
C TYR A 276 6.46 20.42 -17.44
N ALA A 277 5.94 20.33 -16.23
CA ALA A 277 6.14 19.21 -15.33
C ALA A 277 4.78 18.63 -14.92
N LEU A 278 4.70 17.30 -14.83
CA LEU A 278 3.50 16.67 -14.30
C LEU A 278 3.42 16.89 -12.78
N VAL A 279 2.29 17.46 -12.33
CA VAL A 279 1.94 17.58 -10.91
C VAL A 279 0.72 16.72 -10.64
N GLU A 280 0.79 15.90 -9.59
CA GLU A 280 -0.34 15.14 -9.08
C GLU A 280 -0.76 15.66 -7.71
N ASN A 281 -2.07 15.62 -7.44
CA ASN A 281 -2.66 16.15 -6.22
C ASN A 281 -3.43 15.05 -5.48
N PHE A 282 -3.14 14.85 -4.19
CA PHE A 282 -4.07 14.19 -3.29
C PHE A 282 -5.04 15.22 -2.73
N VAL A 283 -6.33 14.91 -2.82
CA VAL A 283 -7.40 15.81 -2.44
C VAL A 283 -8.24 15.15 -1.36
N LEU A 284 -8.27 15.76 -0.18
CA LEU A 284 -9.15 15.37 0.92
C LEU A 284 -10.39 16.26 0.92
N LYS A 285 -11.58 15.64 0.92
CA LYS A 285 -12.88 16.33 0.98
C LYS A 285 -13.69 15.83 2.18
N ARG A 286 -14.57 16.69 2.72
CA ARG A 286 -15.62 16.27 3.64
C ARG A 286 -16.71 15.50 2.87
N MET A 287 -17.60 14.83 3.61
CA MET A 287 -18.74 14.10 3.04
C MET A 287 -19.68 15.01 2.22
N ASP A 288 -19.78 16.29 2.57
CA ASP A 288 -20.54 17.29 1.80
C ASP A 288 -19.85 17.74 0.50
N GLY A 289 -18.67 17.20 0.19
CA GLY A 289 -17.88 17.52 -0.99
C GLY A 289 -16.95 18.72 -0.84
N SER A 290 -16.98 19.44 0.29
CA SER A 290 -16.10 20.59 0.54
C SER A 290 -14.63 20.17 0.64
N LEU A 291 -13.75 20.99 0.06
CA LEU A 291 -12.31 20.76 0.08
C LEU A 291 -11.72 21.04 1.47
N VAL A 292 -10.95 20.08 1.98
CA VAL A 292 -10.31 20.15 3.30
C VAL A 292 -8.82 20.38 3.15
N MET A 293 -8.18 19.57 2.31
CA MET A 293 -6.74 19.62 2.11
C MET A 293 -6.38 19.21 0.67
N THR A 294 -5.38 19.88 0.12
CA THR A 294 -4.72 19.47 -1.12
C THR A 294 -3.24 19.26 -0.84
N TYR A 295 -2.72 18.12 -1.24
CA TYR A 295 -1.30 17.81 -1.20
C TYR A 295 -0.80 17.62 -2.64
N SER A 296 0.01 18.54 -3.12
CA SER A 296 0.53 18.56 -4.49
C SER A 296 1.95 18.05 -4.53
N PHE A 297 2.28 17.18 -5.48
CA PHE A 297 3.64 16.68 -5.65
C PHE A 297 4.04 16.61 -7.12
N LEU A 298 5.32 16.89 -7.36
CA LEU A 298 5.88 17.09 -8.70
C LEU A 298 6.61 15.82 -9.16
N HIS A 299 6.27 15.33 -10.35
CA HIS A 299 7.00 14.24 -11.00
C HIS A 299 8.22 14.78 -11.74
N THR A 300 9.35 14.82 -11.05
CA THR A 300 10.61 15.37 -11.57
C THR A 300 11.15 14.61 -12.80
N HIS A 301 10.76 13.35 -12.99
CA HIS A 301 11.10 12.53 -14.16
C HIS A 301 10.15 12.72 -15.35
N GLN A 302 9.03 13.42 -15.17
CA GLN A 302 8.02 13.64 -16.23
C GLN A 302 8.00 15.11 -16.65
N LEU A 303 9.07 15.51 -17.35
CA LEU A 303 9.22 16.85 -17.91
C LEU A 303 9.02 16.85 -19.42
N LYS A 304 8.23 17.80 -19.92
CA LYS A 304 8.03 18.06 -21.34
C LYS A 304 8.51 19.46 -21.66
N CYS A 305 9.51 19.56 -22.53
CA CYS A 305 9.98 20.83 -23.09
C CYS A 305 9.47 20.94 -24.52
N LYS A 306 9.04 22.13 -24.95
CA LYS A 306 8.69 22.42 -26.34
C LYS A 306 9.02 23.87 -26.68
N TRP A 307 9.28 24.11 -27.96
CA TRP A 307 9.38 25.43 -28.53
C TRP A 307 8.06 25.72 -29.27
N GLU A 308 7.39 26.82 -28.92
CA GLU A 308 6.17 27.33 -29.56
C GLU A 308 6.53 28.44 -30.57
#